data_AF-A0AAV7K3N3-F1
#
_entry.id   AF-A0AAV7K3N3-F1
#
_cell.length_a   1.000
_cell.length_b   1.000
_cell.length_c   1.000
_cell.angle_alpha   90.00
_cell.angle_beta   90.00
_cell.angle_gamma   90.00
#
_symmetry.space_group_name_H-M   'P 1'
#
loop_
_entity.id
_entity.type
_entity.pdbx_description
1 polymer ?
#
loop_
_entity_poly.entity_id
_entity_poly.type
_entity_poly.pdbx_seq_one_letter_code
_entity_poly.pdbx_strand_id
1 'polypeptide(L)'
;MKRQIEVLKYLTKDIVLHLDATGSIIRKPQFCTKSIYYYALTLQHPDYHITPIPVAEMISSDQGAAEITHFLNKWYLNSKLILHKEIFITRVEIDYSWALIHSTCIAFNKISILGYLESCWRNVNSDERSVDVDVFTVIHLCSAHVMHKLSQNLSKTFKIDKTLKQLILHVFAAILRSITMREINRLFILLCNVLSVEHSTEIVSSSLVELNDLVKGKIELQLENEGNLNLILIRKRILPLIVVNHHLVDISIL
;
A
#
# COMPACT_ATOMS: atom_id res chain seq x y z
N MET A 1 19.60 26.90 -3.62
CA MET A 1 18.69 28.04 -3.90
C MET A 1 18.11 28.04 -5.31
N LYS A 2 18.86 28.19 -6.43
CA LYS A 2 18.28 28.21 -7.80
C LYS A 2 17.38 27.00 -8.13
N ARG A 3 17.84 25.76 -7.87
CA ARG A 3 17.06 24.52 -8.05
C ARG A 3 15.78 24.46 -7.19
N GLN A 4 15.80 25.01 -5.97
CA GLN A 4 14.64 25.06 -5.08
C GLN A 4 13.63 26.14 -5.51
N ILE A 5 14.09 27.21 -6.16
CA ILE A 5 13.20 28.20 -6.78
C ILE A 5 12.56 27.63 -8.05
N GLU A 6 13.26 26.77 -8.80
CA GLU A 6 12.67 26.04 -9.92
C GLU A 6 11.58 25.06 -9.47
N VAL A 7 11.73 24.40 -8.31
CA VAL A 7 10.68 23.56 -7.69
C VAL A 7 9.34 24.30 -7.57
N LEU A 8 9.37 25.61 -7.27
CA LEU A 8 8.16 26.42 -7.11
C LEU A 8 7.31 26.49 -8.38
N LYS A 9 7.92 26.37 -9.57
CA LYS A 9 7.19 26.30 -10.85
C LYS A 9 6.40 25.00 -10.99
N TYR A 10 6.91 23.91 -10.43
CA TYR A 10 6.30 22.58 -10.49
C TYR A 10 5.23 22.36 -9.40
N LEU A 11 5.20 23.20 -8.35
CA LEU A 11 4.16 23.20 -7.32
C LEU A 11 2.91 24.01 -7.75
N THR A 12 2.57 24.02 -9.04
CA THR A 12 1.51 24.88 -9.59
C THR A 12 0.22 24.14 -9.97
N LYS A 13 0.27 22.83 -10.25
CA LYS A 13 -0.91 21.95 -10.34
C LYS A 13 -0.47 20.48 -10.26
N ASP A 14 -1.28 19.63 -9.63
CA ASP A 14 -1.07 18.18 -9.44
C ASP A 14 0.25 17.79 -8.77
N ILE A 15 0.37 18.14 -7.48
CA ILE A 15 1.56 17.85 -6.68
C ILE A 15 1.53 16.37 -6.26
N VAL A 16 2.40 15.57 -6.89
CA VAL A 16 2.68 14.19 -6.48
C VAL A 16 4.01 14.13 -5.74
N LEU A 17 3.99 13.59 -4.53
CA LEU A 17 5.18 13.40 -3.70
C LEU A 17 5.54 11.92 -3.62
N HIS A 18 6.82 11.63 -3.47
CA HIS A 18 7.30 10.31 -3.05
C HIS A 18 8.10 10.47 -1.76
N LEU A 19 7.74 9.67 -0.74
CA LEU A 19 8.43 9.62 0.53
C LEU A 19 9.04 8.24 0.73
N ASP A 20 10.36 8.18 0.74
CA ASP A 20 11.14 6.97 0.94
C ASP A 20 12.03 7.08 2.17
N ALA A 21 12.36 5.94 2.77
CA ALA A 21 13.25 5.85 3.92
C ALA A 21 14.25 4.71 3.75
N THR A 22 15.55 5.03 3.71
CA THR A 22 16.61 4.04 3.57
C THR A 22 17.62 4.09 4.72
N GLY A 23 17.95 2.92 5.24
CA GLY A 23 19.02 2.74 6.24
C GLY A 23 20.36 2.33 5.64
N SER A 24 20.43 2.04 4.34
CA SER A 24 21.64 1.47 3.71
C SER A 24 22.76 2.48 3.49
N ILE A 25 22.42 3.76 3.42
CA ILE A 25 23.36 4.84 3.08
C ILE A 25 24.00 5.46 4.34
N ILE A 26 23.39 5.29 5.50
CA ILE A 26 23.85 5.92 6.75
C ILE A 26 24.70 4.94 7.56
N ARG A 27 25.97 5.31 7.77
CA ARG A 27 26.84 4.60 8.72
C ARG A 27 26.38 4.90 10.14
N LYS A 28 25.93 3.86 10.85
CA LYS A 28 25.53 3.95 12.26
C LYS A 28 26.72 4.42 13.13
N PRO A 29 26.59 5.54 13.88
CA PRO A 29 27.58 5.94 14.87
C PRO A 29 27.71 4.90 15.97
N GLN A 30 28.92 4.67 16.49
CA GLN A 30 29.21 3.62 17.48
C GLN A 30 28.37 3.73 18.77
N PHE A 31 27.99 4.96 19.15
CA PHE A 31 27.20 5.24 20.35
C PHE A 31 25.68 5.14 20.15
N CYS A 32 25.21 5.01 18.91
CA CYS A 32 23.78 4.90 18.63
C CYS A 32 23.37 3.43 18.72
N THR A 33 22.36 3.10 19.51
CA THR A 33 21.81 1.74 19.58
C THR A 33 20.70 1.50 18.57
N LYS A 34 19.99 2.56 18.16
CA LYS A 34 18.89 2.50 17.19
C LYS A 34 19.38 2.48 15.75
N SER A 35 18.56 1.98 14.84
CA SER A 35 18.79 2.14 13.39
C SER A 35 18.61 3.61 13.02
N ILE A 36 19.41 4.09 12.06
CA ILE A 36 19.28 5.43 11.51
C ILE A 36 18.80 5.30 10.08
N TYR A 37 17.76 6.05 9.76
CA TYR A 37 17.20 6.13 8.42
C TYR A 37 17.39 7.54 7.86
N TYR A 38 17.69 7.59 6.58
CA TYR A 38 17.61 8.79 5.77
C TYR A 38 16.25 8.75 5.04
N TYR A 39 15.45 9.77 5.30
CA TYR A 39 14.15 10.01 4.68
C TYR A 39 14.31 11.05 3.58
N ALA A 40 13.80 10.74 2.39
CA ALA A 40 13.78 11.65 1.26
C ALA A 40 12.33 11.90 0.84
N LEU A 41 11.94 13.17 0.85
CA LEU A 41 10.72 13.64 0.22
C LEU A 41 11.08 14.23 -1.15
N THR A 42 10.54 13.65 -2.20
CA THR A 42 10.77 14.09 -3.57
C THR A 42 9.47 14.48 -4.24
N LEU A 43 9.53 15.47 -5.13
CA LEU A 43 8.45 15.94 -5.97
C LEU A 43 8.57 15.30 -7.35
N GLN A 44 7.50 14.67 -7.81
CA GLN A 44 7.42 14.18 -9.18
C GLN A 44 7.46 15.35 -10.16
N HIS A 45 8.33 15.24 -11.16
CA HIS A 45 8.33 16.20 -12.26
C HIS A 45 7.08 15.97 -13.14
N PRO A 46 6.43 17.02 -13.69
CA PRO A 46 5.24 16.84 -14.54
C PRO A 46 5.50 15.99 -15.79
N ASP A 47 6.71 16.07 -16.33
CA ASP A 47 7.23 15.08 -17.28
C ASP A 47 7.81 13.88 -16.52
N TYR A 48 7.14 12.73 -16.65
CA TYR A 48 7.49 11.47 -16.01
C TYR A 48 8.87 10.92 -16.41
N HIS A 49 9.47 11.40 -17.50
CA HIS A 49 10.81 10.99 -17.93
C HIS A 49 11.93 11.73 -17.20
N ILE A 50 11.60 12.77 -16.43
CA ILE A 50 12.57 13.56 -15.68
C ILE A 50 12.64 13.06 -14.24
N THR A 51 13.87 12.96 -13.73
CA THR A 51 14.15 12.51 -12.35
C THR A 51 13.36 13.36 -11.33
N PRO A 52 12.71 12.73 -10.33
CA PRO A 52 12.07 13.43 -9.24
C PRO A 52 13.02 14.41 -8.54
N ILE A 53 12.47 15.54 -8.09
CA ILE A 53 13.25 16.61 -7.48
C ILE A 53 13.21 16.45 -5.96
N PRO A 54 14.35 16.31 -5.25
CA PRO A 54 14.34 16.29 -3.79
C PRO A 54 13.89 17.64 -3.24
N VAL A 55 12.89 17.63 -2.36
CA VAL A 55 12.29 18.83 -1.78
C VAL A 55 12.48 18.94 -0.27
N ALA A 56 12.68 17.81 0.42
CA ALA A 56 13.10 17.79 1.82
C ALA A 56 13.79 16.47 2.17
N GLU A 57 14.64 16.52 3.18
CA GLU A 57 15.41 15.38 3.67
C GLU A 57 15.44 15.40 5.20
N MET A 58 15.45 14.23 5.82
CA MET A 58 15.60 14.08 7.26
C MET A 58 16.46 12.85 7.56
N ILE A 59 17.40 12.98 8.49
CA ILE A 59 18.12 11.83 9.06
C ILE A 59 17.59 11.66 10.48
N SER A 60 17.02 10.49 10.78
CA SER A 60 16.46 10.23 12.10
C SER A 60 16.75 8.82 12.59
N SER A 61 16.98 8.72 13.90
CA SER A 61 17.00 7.45 14.63
C SER A 61 15.65 7.11 15.26
N ASP A 62 14.68 8.01 15.13
CA ASP A 62 13.29 7.83 15.51
C ASP A 62 12.43 7.60 14.27
N GLN A 63 11.76 6.45 14.22
CA GLN A 63 10.87 6.05 13.13
C GLN A 63 9.40 6.17 13.52
N GLY A 64 9.10 6.84 14.63
CA GLY A 64 7.75 7.10 15.11
C GLY A 64 6.98 8.03 14.19
N ALA A 65 5.67 7.82 14.11
CA ALA A 65 4.80 8.64 13.28
C ALA A 65 4.83 10.13 13.68
N ALA A 66 5.05 10.45 14.95
CA ALA A 66 5.13 11.83 15.42
C ALA A 66 6.28 12.60 14.76
N GLU A 67 7.47 12.02 14.69
CA GLU A 67 8.66 12.66 14.12
C GLU A 67 8.51 12.86 12.60
N ILE A 68 8.02 11.82 11.90
CA ILE A 68 7.79 11.88 10.46
C ILE A 68 6.68 12.90 10.14
N THR A 69 5.61 12.95 10.94
CA THR A 69 4.54 13.95 10.81
C THR A 69 5.08 15.36 10.97
N HIS A 70 5.93 15.59 11.97
CA HIS A 70 6.56 16.89 12.21
C HIS A 70 7.44 17.31 11.02
N PHE A 71 8.25 16.40 10.50
CA PHE A 71 9.05 16.61 9.29
C PHE A 71 8.19 17.04 8.09
N LEU A 72 7.12 16.30 7.79
CA LEU A 72 6.23 16.60 6.68
C LEU A 72 5.48 17.93 6.86
N ASN A 73 4.98 18.21 8.07
CA ASN A 73 4.32 19.48 8.39
C ASN A 73 5.28 20.67 8.25
N LYS A 74 6.53 20.55 8.70
CA LYS A 74 7.54 21.60 8.52
C LYS A 74 7.77 21.91 7.06
N TRP A 75 7.95 20.90 6.23
CA TRP A 75 8.10 21.10 4.78
C TRP A 75 6.86 21.78 4.20
N TYR A 76 5.67 21.26 4.48
CA TYR A 76 4.41 21.79 3.97
C TYR A 76 4.20 23.27 4.33
N LEU A 77 4.39 23.64 5.59
CA LEU A 77 4.27 25.02 6.07
C LEU A 77 5.32 25.94 5.42
N ASN A 78 6.58 25.50 5.34
CA ASN A 78 7.64 26.27 4.69
C ASN A 78 7.35 26.49 3.21
N SER A 79 6.84 25.47 2.50
CA SER A 79 6.46 25.58 1.10
C SER A 79 5.34 26.59 0.89
N LYS A 80 4.32 26.63 1.75
CA LYS A 80 3.27 27.67 1.70
C LYS A 80 3.83 29.07 1.89
N LEU A 81 4.71 29.25 2.89
CA LEU A 81 5.31 30.55 3.19
C LEU A 81 6.16 31.06 2.03
N ILE A 82 6.96 30.19 1.40
CA ILE A 82 7.81 30.56 0.27
C ILE A 82 6.97 30.87 -0.98
N LEU A 83 5.87 30.14 -1.20
CA LEU A 83 5.02 30.31 -2.37
C LEU A 83 3.96 31.41 -2.22
N HIS A 84 3.72 31.88 -0.99
CA HIS A 84 2.62 32.78 -0.65
C HIS A 84 1.25 32.27 -1.14
N LYS A 85 1.04 30.95 -1.15
CA LYS A 85 -0.23 30.31 -1.54
C LYS A 85 -0.41 28.95 -0.86
N GLU A 86 -1.66 28.49 -0.86
CA GLU A 86 -2.00 27.12 -0.54
C GLU A 86 -1.40 26.15 -1.55
N ILE A 87 -0.94 25.00 -1.06
CA ILE A 87 -0.46 23.88 -1.88
C ILE A 87 -1.35 22.68 -1.61
N PHE A 88 -1.84 22.08 -2.69
CA PHE A 88 -2.66 20.90 -2.65
C PHE A 88 -1.88 19.71 -3.16
N ILE A 89 -1.69 18.71 -2.30
CA ILE A 89 -0.98 17.48 -2.62
C ILE A 89 -2.02 16.47 -3.07
N THR A 90 -1.98 16.09 -4.33
CA THR A 90 -2.97 15.17 -4.90
C THR A 90 -2.66 13.74 -4.49
N ARG A 91 -1.37 13.38 -4.48
CA ARG A 91 -0.93 12.02 -4.17
C ARG A 91 0.41 12.01 -3.43
N VAL A 92 0.55 11.05 -2.52
CA VAL A 92 1.83 10.70 -1.91
C VAL A 92 2.08 9.21 -2.09
N GLU A 93 3.15 8.86 -2.80
CA GLU A 93 3.67 7.51 -2.88
C GLU A 93 4.54 7.23 -1.64
N ILE A 94 4.24 6.16 -0.92
CA ILE A 94 5.00 5.75 0.26
C ILE A 94 5.26 4.25 0.25
N ASP A 95 6.29 3.84 0.99
CA ASP A 95 6.50 2.43 1.30
C ASP A 95 5.44 1.85 2.22
N TYR A 96 5.29 0.53 2.20
CA TYR A 96 4.42 -0.20 3.12
C TYR A 96 4.96 -0.17 4.56
N SER A 97 4.74 0.96 5.23
CA SER A 97 5.17 1.25 6.59
C SER A 97 4.05 1.97 7.34
N TRP A 98 3.61 1.40 8.46
CA TRP A 98 2.57 2.01 9.29
C TRP A 98 2.92 3.42 9.77
N ALA A 99 4.20 3.67 10.06
CA ALA A 99 4.64 5.00 10.45
C ALA A 99 4.48 6.01 9.32
N LEU A 100 4.83 5.63 8.07
CA LEU A 100 4.65 6.49 6.90
C LEU A 100 3.18 6.70 6.56
N ILE A 101 2.36 5.64 6.62
CA ILE A 101 0.90 5.70 6.38
C ILE A 101 0.27 6.67 7.36
N HIS A 102 0.51 6.46 8.66
CA HIS A 102 -0.07 7.29 9.71
C HIS A 102 0.36 8.76 9.58
N SER A 103 1.65 8.98 9.35
CA SER A 103 2.20 10.33 9.28
C SER A 103 1.68 11.09 8.08
N THR A 104 1.53 10.42 6.94
CA THR A 104 0.99 11.02 5.71
C THR A 104 -0.49 11.37 5.89
N CYS A 105 -1.29 10.49 6.51
CA CYS A 105 -2.69 10.79 6.86
C CYS A 105 -2.80 12.07 7.71
N ILE A 106 -2.01 12.16 8.78
CA ILE A 106 -2.06 13.31 9.69
C ILE A 106 -1.48 14.56 9.02
N ALA A 107 -0.35 14.45 8.32
CA ALA A 107 0.34 15.62 7.76
C ALA A 107 -0.48 16.31 6.67
N PHE A 108 -1.11 15.55 5.78
CA PHE A 108 -1.76 16.13 4.59
C PHE A 108 -3.29 16.12 4.66
N ASN A 109 -3.91 15.11 5.25
CA ASN A 109 -5.37 15.02 5.35
C ASN A 109 -5.93 15.44 6.71
N LYS A 110 -5.08 15.64 7.72
CA LYS A 110 -5.48 16.02 9.10
C LYS A 110 -6.45 15.03 9.77
N ILE A 111 -6.40 13.76 9.37
CA ILE A 111 -7.26 12.68 9.87
C ILE A 111 -6.45 11.47 10.31
N SER A 112 -7.06 10.63 11.14
CA SER A 112 -6.50 9.33 11.52
C SER A 112 -6.54 8.34 10.34
N ILE A 113 -5.86 7.19 10.48
CA ILE A 113 -5.94 6.12 9.49
C ILE A 113 -7.39 5.64 9.30
N LEU A 114 -8.14 5.47 10.39
CA LEU A 114 -9.54 5.03 10.31
C LEU A 114 -10.41 6.06 9.57
N GLY A 115 -10.30 7.34 9.93
CA GLY A 115 -11.03 8.40 9.23
C GLY A 115 -10.61 8.55 7.76
N TYR A 116 -9.35 8.24 7.44
CA TYR A 116 -8.88 8.17 6.05
C TYR A 116 -9.54 7.02 5.28
N LEU A 117 -9.59 5.82 5.85
CA LEU A 117 -10.24 4.66 5.23
C LEU A 117 -11.74 4.87 5.05
N GLU A 118 -12.43 5.44 6.03
CA GLU A 118 -13.84 5.82 5.93
C GLU A 118 -14.08 6.86 4.82
N SER A 119 -13.17 7.84 4.68
CA SER A 119 -13.25 8.83 3.62
C SER A 119 -13.01 8.20 2.24
N CYS A 120 -12.04 7.30 2.11
CA CYS A 120 -11.85 6.50 0.90
C CYS A 120 -13.10 5.68 0.56
N TRP A 121 -13.68 4.99 1.54
CA TRP A 121 -14.89 4.17 1.36
C TRP A 121 -16.08 5.01 0.89
N ARG A 122 -16.31 6.16 1.52
CA ARG A 122 -17.35 7.11 1.10
C ARG A 122 -17.12 7.57 -0.32
N ASN A 123 -15.92 8.04 -0.66
CA ASN A 123 -15.58 8.53 -2.01
C ASN A 123 -15.74 7.47 -3.11
N VAL A 124 -15.56 6.20 -2.76
CA VAL A 124 -15.70 5.08 -3.70
C VAL A 124 -17.17 4.66 -3.88
N ASN A 125 -18.03 4.84 -2.87
CA ASN A 125 -19.42 4.37 -2.88
C ASN A 125 -20.47 5.49 -3.06
N SER A 126 -20.07 6.75 -3.07
CA SER A 126 -21.01 7.86 -3.29
C SER A 126 -21.21 8.09 -4.79
N ASP A 127 -22.45 7.96 -5.26
CA ASP A 127 -22.88 8.40 -6.61
C ASP A 127 -22.85 9.94 -6.72
N GLU A 128 -22.92 10.61 -5.58
CA GLU A 128 -22.75 12.04 -5.46
C GLU A 128 -21.25 12.34 -5.36
N ARG A 129 -20.71 13.07 -6.35
CA ARG A 129 -19.47 13.82 -6.19
C ARG A 129 -19.71 14.91 -5.13
N SER A 130 -19.81 14.54 -3.86
CA SER A 130 -20.02 15.47 -2.77
C SER A 130 -18.77 16.33 -2.64
N VAL A 131 -18.91 17.56 -3.11
CA VAL A 131 -18.24 18.81 -2.69
C VAL A 131 -17.14 18.60 -1.63
N ASP A 132 -15.90 18.40 -2.10
CA ASP A 132 -14.58 18.53 -1.42
C ASP A 132 -13.53 17.51 -1.90
N VAL A 133 -13.75 16.85 -3.05
CA VAL A 133 -12.73 16.06 -3.76
C VAL A 133 -11.43 16.86 -3.99
N ASP A 134 -11.53 18.19 -4.02
CA ASP A 134 -10.40 19.11 -4.22
C ASP A 134 -9.45 19.24 -3.02
N VAL A 135 -9.71 18.60 -1.86
CA VAL A 135 -8.85 18.71 -0.65
C VAL A 135 -8.48 17.35 -0.03
N PHE A 136 -8.50 16.25 -0.78
CA PHE A 136 -8.09 14.93 -0.28
C PHE A 136 -6.80 14.42 -0.92
N THR A 137 -5.73 14.29 -0.13
CA THR A 137 -4.46 13.69 -0.57
C THR A 137 -4.56 12.17 -0.58
N VAL A 138 -4.43 11.57 -1.76
CA VAL A 138 -4.45 10.11 -1.92
C VAL A 138 -3.10 9.52 -1.53
N ILE A 139 -3.11 8.58 -0.59
CA ILE A 139 -1.94 7.80 -0.19
C ILE A 139 -1.86 6.57 -1.09
N HIS A 140 -0.78 6.48 -1.88
CA HIS A 140 -0.49 5.33 -2.72
C HIS A 140 0.65 4.52 -2.10
N LEU A 141 0.41 3.23 -1.91
CA LEU A 141 1.41 2.32 -1.38
C LEU A 141 2.23 1.75 -2.53
N CYS A 142 3.55 1.82 -2.43
CA CYS A 142 4.43 1.25 -3.44
C CYS A 142 4.14 -0.23 -3.63
N SER A 143 3.62 -0.59 -4.81
CA SER A 143 3.19 -1.96 -5.13
C SER A 143 4.32 -2.97 -4.95
N ALA A 144 5.57 -2.59 -5.26
CA ALA A 144 6.73 -3.47 -5.07
C ALA A 144 6.94 -3.81 -3.59
N HIS A 145 6.84 -2.83 -2.69
CA HIS A 145 6.98 -3.02 -1.25
C HIS A 145 5.80 -3.79 -0.65
N VAL A 146 4.57 -3.53 -1.11
CA VAL A 146 3.38 -4.31 -0.74
C VAL A 146 3.56 -5.78 -1.14
N MET A 147 3.93 -6.04 -2.40
CA MET A 147 4.14 -7.39 -2.92
C MET A 147 5.29 -8.12 -2.24
N HIS A 148 6.39 -7.41 -1.95
CA HIS A 148 7.52 -7.96 -1.20
C HIS A 148 7.09 -8.36 0.21
N LYS A 149 6.35 -7.49 0.92
CA LYS A 149 5.89 -7.76 2.28
C LYS A 149 4.89 -8.92 2.32
N LEU A 150 3.95 -8.95 1.38
CA LEU A 150 3.01 -10.06 1.21
C LEU A 150 3.78 -11.38 0.99
N SER A 151 4.68 -11.42 0.01
CA SER A 151 5.54 -12.57 -0.29
C SER A 151 6.33 -13.06 0.93
N GLN A 152 6.89 -12.12 1.71
CA GLN A 152 7.62 -12.42 2.94
C GLN A 152 6.70 -13.04 4.00
N ASN A 153 5.50 -12.47 4.22
CA ASN A 153 4.53 -12.96 5.20
C ASN A 153 4.00 -14.35 4.83
N LEU A 154 3.68 -14.59 3.56
CA LEU A 154 3.25 -15.90 3.05
C LEU A 154 4.29 -16.99 3.32
N SER A 155 5.58 -16.68 3.15
CA SER A 155 6.66 -17.64 3.39
C SER A 155 7.03 -17.79 4.86
N LYS A 156 7.20 -16.69 5.61
CA LYS A 156 7.74 -16.73 6.98
C LYS A 156 6.65 -17.03 8.01
N THR A 157 5.51 -16.36 7.90
CA THR A 157 4.42 -16.43 8.88
C THR A 157 3.54 -17.63 8.60
N PHE A 158 3.07 -17.75 7.36
CA PHE A 158 2.08 -18.76 6.98
C PHE A 158 2.71 -20.05 6.45
N LYS A 159 3.99 -20.01 6.06
CA LYS A 159 4.74 -21.16 5.54
C LYS A 159 3.95 -21.90 4.43
N ILE A 160 3.40 -21.11 3.52
CA ILE A 160 2.61 -21.58 2.37
C ILE A 160 3.55 -22.18 1.32
N ASP A 161 3.08 -23.21 0.61
CA ASP A 161 3.83 -23.84 -0.47
C ASP A 161 4.07 -22.87 -1.65
N LYS A 162 5.02 -23.22 -2.52
CA LYS A 162 5.45 -22.34 -3.61
C LYS A 162 4.32 -22.06 -4.61
N THR A 163 3.50 -23.05 -4.92
CA THR A 163 2.45 -22.96 -5.93
C THR A 163 1.32 -22.07 -5.46
N LEU A 164 0.82 -22.28 -4.23
CA LEU A 164 -0.21 -21.43 -3.64
C LEU A 164 0.31 -20.00 -3.41
N LYS A 165 1.57 -19.85 -2.98
CA LYS A 165 2.19 -18.52 -2.86
C LYS A 165 2.19 -17.79 -4.20
N GLN A 166 2.57 -18.46 -5.28
CA GLN A 166 2.53 -17.87 -6.62
C GLN A 166 1.12 -17.46 -7.00
N LEU A 167 0.12 -18.33 -6.81
CA LEU A 167 -1.28 -18.01 -7.08
C LEU A 167 -1.70 -16.72 -6.34
N ILE A 168 -1.50 -16.67 -5.01
CA ILE A 168 -1.86 -15.50 -4.19
C ILE A 168 -1.16 -14.25 -4.71
N LEU A 169 0.14 -14.31 -5.01
CA LEU A 169 0.88 -13.15 -5.50
C LEU A 169 0.36 -12.68 -6.88
N HIS A 170 0.01 -13.58 -7.79
CA HIS A 170 -0.54 -13.19 -9.08
C HIS A 170 -1.93 -12.54 -8.95
N VAL A 171 -2.79 -13.07 -8.08
CA VAL A 171 -4.10 -12.47 -7.81
C VAL A 171 -3.95 -11.10 -7.16
N PHE A 172 -3.08 -10.95 -6.17
CA PHE A 172 -2.81 -9.63 -5.56
C PHE A 172 -2.20 -8.64 -6.55
N ALA A 173 -1.35 -9.09 -7.48
CA ALA A 173 -0.85 -8.25 -8.57
C ALA A 173 -1.97 -7.83 -9.53
N ALA A 174 -2.99 -8.67 -9.75
CA ALA A 174 -4.17 -8.30 -10.51
C ALA A 174 -5.01 -7.25 -9.75
N ILE A 175 -5.27 -7.47 -8.46
CA ILE A 175 -5.99 -6.52 -7.58
C ILE A 175 -5.32 -5.14 -7.58
N LEU A 176 -3.99 -5.08 -7.44
CA LEU A 176 -3.24 -3.80 -7.44
C LEU A 176 -3.27 -3.06 -8.78
N ARG A 177 -3.62 -3.74 -9.88
CA ARG A 177 -3.77 -3.14 -11.22
C ARG A 177 -5.21 -2.84 -11.57
N SER A 178 -6.18 -3.38 -10.83
CA SER A 178 -7.60 -3.19 -11.09
C SER A 178 -7.98 -1.73 -10.89
N ILE A 179 -8.78 -1.20 -11.81
CA ILE A 179 -9.23 0.21 -11.80
C ILE A 179 -10.68 0.37 -11.33
N THR A 180 -11.33 -0.75 -10.97
CA THR A 180 -12.72 -0.74 -10.46
C THR A 180 -12.85 -1.58 -9.20
N MET A 181 -13.71 -1.15 -8.27
CA MET A 181 -14.04 -1.95 -7.09
C MET A 181 -14.71 -3.28 -7.44
N ARG A 182 -15.47 -3.32 -8.53
CA ARG A 182 -16.12 -4.55 -9.00
C ARG A 182 -15.10 -5.63 -9.33
N GLU A 183 -14.03 -5.27 -10.04
CA GLU A 183 -12.95 -6.18 -10.40
C GLU A 183 -12.17 -6.64 -9.17
N ILE A 184 -11.82 -5.70 -8.28
CA ILE A 184 -11.15 -6.01 -7.00
C ILE A 184 -11.98 -7.01 -6.19
N ASN A 185 -13.28 -6.73 -6.02
CA ASN A 185 -14.18 -7.59 -5.24
C ASN A 185 -14.31 -8.98 -5.87
N ARG A 186 -14.45 -9.06 -7.20
CA ARG A 186 -14.50 -10.33 -7.93
C ARG A 186 -13.24 -11.16 -7.71
N LEU A 187 -12.06 -10.58 -7.94
CA LEU A 187 -10.77 -11.27 -7.72
C LEU A 187 -10.60 -11.72 -6.26
N PHE A 188 -11.00 -10.89 -5.31
CA PHE A 188 -10.90 -11.18 -3.88
C PHE A 188 -11.83 -12.34 -3.48
N ILE A 189 -13.10 -12.33 -3.90
CA ILE A 189 -14.06 -13.40 -3.61
C ILE A 189 -13.58 -14.73 -4.20
N LEU A 190 -13.12 -14.73 -5.45
CA LEU A 190 -12.59 -15.94 -6.08
C LEU A 190 -11.39 -16.50 -5.31
N LEU A 191 -10.49 -15.64 -4.85
CA LEU A 191 -9.37 -16.05 -4.00
C LEU A 191 -9.86 -16.62 -2.65
N CYS A 192 -10.83 -15.97 -2.01
CA CYS A 192 -11.44 -16.48 -0.79
C CYS A 192 -12.07 -17.86 -0.99
N ASN A 193 -12.78 -18.11 -2.10
CA ASN A 193 -13.34 -19.42 -2.41
C ASN A 193 -12.25 -20.50 -2.50
N VAL A 194 -11.13 -20.20 -3.16
CA VAL A 194 -9.99 -21.12 -3.28
C VAL A 194 -9.32 -21.38 -1.92
N LEU A 195 -9.21 -20.35 -1.07
CA LEU A 195 -8.51 -20.45 0.21
C LEU A 195 -9.36 -21.01 1.36
N SER A 196 -10.69 -20.89 1.29
CA SER A 196 -11.59 -21.18 2.40
C SER A 196 -12.19 -22.58 2.36
N VAL A 197 -12.17 -23.26 1.20
CA VAL A 197 -12.84 -24.56 1.02
C VAL A 197 -11.85 -25.71 1.22
N GLU A 198 -12.24 -26.68 2.05
CA GLU A 198 -11.37 -27.79 2.51
C GLU A 198 -11.11 -28.86 1.45
N HIS A 199 -11.96 -28.91 0.41
CA HIS A 199 -11.93 -29.92 -0.63
C HIS A 199 -12.04 -29.27 -2.00
N SER A 200 -11.54 -29.96 -3.03
CA SER A 200 -11.78 -29.55 -4.42
C SER A 200 -13.27 -29.75 -4.73
N THR A 201 -14.05 -28.69 -4.54
CA THR A 201 -15.46 -28.64 -4.92
C THR A 201 -15.60 -28.00 -6.30
N GLU A 202 -16.79 -28.08 -6.86
CA GLU A 202 -17.13 -27.38 -8.11
C GLU A 202 -16.88 -25.87 -8.00
N ILE A 203 -17.13 -25.28 -6.83
CA ILE A 203 -16.89 -23.86 -6.53
C ILE A 203 -15.40 -23.51 -6.58
N VAL A 204 -14.52 -24.37 -6.05
CA VAL A 204 -13.07 -24.17 -6.09
C VAL A 204 -12.57 -24.31 -7.53
N SER A 205 -13.04 -25.33 -8.23
CA SER A 205 -12.64 -25.60 -9.62
C SER A 205 -13.06 -24.46 -10.55
N SER A 206 -14.30 -23.97 -10.45
CA SER A 206 -14.78 -22.84 -11.24
C SER A 206 -14.03 -21.55 -10.88
N SER A 207 -13.79 -21.31 -9.59
CA SER A 207 -13.04 -20.12 -9.16
C SER A 207 -11.59 -20.13 -9.65
N LEU A 208 -10.93 -21.29 -9.69
CA LEU A 208 -9.57 -21.42 -10.22
C LEU A 208 -9.50 -21.17 -11.72
N VAL A 209 -10.45 -21.72 -12.50
CA VAL A 209 -10.53 -21.47 -13.94
C VAL A 209 -10.69 -19.98 -14.21
N GLU A 210 -11.64 -19.34 -13.51
CA GLU A 210 -11.91 -17.92 -13.66
C GLU A 210 -10.73 -17.04 -13.23
N LEU A 211 -10.03 -17.37 -12.15
CA LEU A 211 -8.80 -16.68 -11.75
C LEU A 211 -7.71 -16.80 -12.80
N ASN A 212 -7.51 -17.99 -13.39
CA ASN A 212 -6.51 -18.19 -14.44
C ASN A 212 -6.82 -17.34 -15.68
N ASP A 213 -8.08 -17.25 -16.07
CA ASP A 213 -8.53 -16.43 -17.21
C ASP A 213 -8.33 -14.92 -16.95
N LEU A 214 -8.66 -14.46 -15.73
CA LEU A 214 -8.57 -13.05 -15.36
C LEU A 214 -7.12 -12.57 -15.18
N VAL A 215 -6.22 -13.45 -14.74
CA VAL A 215 -4.86 -13.05 -14.35
C VAL A 215 -3.88 -13.04 -15.55
N LYS A 216 -4.26 -13.58 -16.73
CA LYS A 216 -3.52 -13.52 -18.02
C LYS A 216 -1.99 -13.61 -17.92
N GLY A 217 -1.49 -14.40 -16.98
CA GLY A 217 -0.10 -14.84 -16.90
C GLY A 217 -0.14 -16.36 -16.84
N LYS A 218 0.82 -17.05 -17.46
CA LYS A 218 0.94 -18.51 -17.42
C LYS A 218 0.98 -19.02 -15.97
N ILE A 219 -0.19 -19.25 -15.41
CA ILE A 219 -0.37 -20.14 -14.29
C ILE A 219 -0.35 -21.53 -14.94
N GLU A 220 0.83 -22.06 -15.23
CA GLU A 220 1.00 -23.50 -15.43
C GLU A 220 0.82 -24.15 -14.05
N LEU A 221 -0.43 -24.12 -13.54
CA LEU A 221 -0.85 -25.06 -12.51
C LEU A 221 -0.80 -26.42 -13.20
N GLN A 222 0.31 -27.12 -13.03
CA GLN A 222 0.32 -28.57 -13.19
C GLN A 222 -0.66 -29.11 -12.14
N LEU A 223 -1.91 -29.25 -12.55
CA LEU A 223 -2.82 -30.21 -11.96
C LEU A 223 -2.21 -31.58 -12.30
N GLU A 224 -1.23 -32.01 -11.53
CA GLU A 224 -0.84 -33.42 -11.59
C GLU A 224 -2.11 -34.22 -11.28
N ASN A 225 -2.44 -35.09 -12.22
CA ASN A 225 -3.52 -36.07 -12.14
C ASN A 225 -3.26 -37.01 -10.95
N GLU A 226 -3.46 -36.53 -9.73
CA GLU A 226 -3.45 -37.32 -8.51
C GLU A 226 -4.03 -36.46 -7.38
N GLY A 227 -5.36 -36.38 -7.33
CA GLY A 227 -6.23 -36.43 -6.14
C GLY A 227 -5.84 -35.75 -4.81
N ASN A 228 -4.85 -34.87 -4.75
CA ASN A 228 -4.37 -34.25 -3.53
C ASN A 228 -3.64 -32.94 -3.86
N LEU A 229 -4.42 -31.90 -4.16
CA LEU A 229 -4.08 -30.61 -3.56
C LEU A 229 -4.03 -30.91 -2.06
N ASN A 230 -2.82 -30.91 -1.48
CA ASN A 230 -2.60 -31.12 -0.05
C ASN A 230 -3.11 -29.89 0.75
N LEU A 231 -4.38 -29.53 0.53
CA LEU A 231 -5.21 -28.55 1.22
C LEU A 231 -5.33 -28.87 2.72
N ILE A 232 -5.03 -30.11 3.10
CA ILE A 232 -4.95 -30.57 4.48
C ILE A 232 -3.89 -29.79 5.28
N LEU A 233 -2.80 -29.33 4.65
CA LEU A 233 -1.77 -28.49 5.30
C LEU A 233 -2.18 -27.00 5.40
N ILE A 234 -3.06 -26.53 4.53
CA ILE A 234 -3.62 -25.17 4.55
C ILE A 234 -4.57 -25.01 5.76
N ARG A 235 -5.30 -26.08 6.10
CA ARG A 235 -6.25 -26.16 7.23
C ARG A 235 -5.62 -25.86 8.60
N LYS A 236 -4.38 -26.30 8.87
CA LYS A 236 -3.71 -26.04 10.16
C LYS A 236 -3.12 -24.63 10.31
N ARG A 237 -3.06 -23.83 9.25
CA ARG A 237 -2.37 -22.52 9.28
C ARG A 237 -3.22 -21.32 8.87
N ILE A 238 -4.33 -21.52 8.13
CA ILE A 238 -5.24 -20.43 7.72
C ILE A 238 -6.51 -20.36 8.58
N LEU A 239 -6.99 -21.44 9.20
CA LEU A 239 -8.15 -21.36 10.12
C LEU A 239 -7.98 -20.38 11.30
N PRO A 240 -6.78 -20.18 11.89
CA PRO A 240 -6.58 -19.10 12.85
C PRO A 240 -6.75 -17.70 12.25
N LEU A 241 -6.62 -17.51 10.92
CA LEU A 241 -6.83 -16.20 10.27
C LEU A 241 -8.30 -15.84 10.10
N ILE A 242 -9.19 -16.82 9.95
CA ILE A 242 -10.64 -16.58 9.87
C ILE A 242 -11.24 -16.50 11.27
N VAL A 243 -10.76 -17.32 12.21
CA VAL A 243 -11.29 -17.35 13.59
C VAL A 243 -10.77 -16.17 14.44
N VAL A 244 -9.52 -15.69 14.23
CA VAL A 244 -9.07 -14.43 14.86
C VAL A 244 -9.80 -13.23 14.27
N ASN A 245 -10.28 -13.33 13.01
CA ASN A 245 -11.17 -12.32 12.45
C ASN A 245 -12.60 -12.41 12.98
N HIS A 246 -13.13 -13.54 13.48
CA HIS A 246 -14.45 -13.50 14.11
C HIS A 246 -14.51 -12.69 15.41
N HIS A 247 -13.37 -12.41 16.06
CA HIS A 247 -13.29 -11.47 17.18
C HIS A 247 -12.82 -10.05 16.77
N LEU A 248 -12.50 -9.83 15.49
CA LEU A 248 -12.21 -8.49 14.92
C LEU A 248 -13.30 -8.01 13.95
N VAL A 249 -14.15 -8.92 13.46
CA VAL A 249 -15.37 -8.65 12.68
C VAL A 249 -16.47 -8.07 13.58
N ASP A 250 -16.38 -8.26 14.90
CA ASP A 250 -17.20 -7.53 15.88
C ASP A 250 -16.67 -6.13 16.24
N ILE A 251 -15.66 -5.61 15.53
CA ILE A 251 -15.31 -4.17 15.53
C ILE A 251 -15.68 -3.52 14.18
N SER A 252 -16.30 -4.26 13.26
CA SER A 252 -16.78 -3.73 11.96
C SER A 252 -18.27 -3.37 11.93
N ILE A 253 -18.88 -3.13 13.09
CA ILE A 253 -20.10 -2.33 13.25
C ILE A 253 -19.85 -1.38 14.42
N LEU A 254 -19.09 -0.31 14.17
CA LEU A 254 -19.13 0.98 14.87
C LEU A 254 -18.25 1.99 14.12
#